data_AF-A0A7W9A2I6-F1
#
_entry.id   AF-A0A7W9A2I6-F1
#
_cell.length_a   1.000
_cell.length_b   1.000
_cell.length_c   1.000
_cell.angle_alpha   90.00
_cell.angle_beta   90.00
_cell.angle_gamma   90.00
#
_symmetry.space_group_name_H-M   'P 1'
#
loop_
_entity.id
_entity.type
_entity.pdbx_description
1 polymer ?
#
loop_
_entity_poly.entity_id
_entity_poly.type
_entity_poly.pdbx_seq_one_letter_code
_entity_poly.pdbx_strand_id
1 'polypeptide(L)'
;MMITLAAILALHTGLAQADGWVWSLYEDTRETVLAREIPDTDRLTTTLACAPGSGRVVVSFYDLPARAGFANFRSGDASGTAQMAAGEGSDPFSLTLRTDHPAIANFTATGSLEVVAGDQTRTITFSRPHLAKLRRFTEICAG
;
A
#
# COMPACT_ATOMS: atom_id res chain seq x y z
N MET A 1 48.52 37.86 -9.59
CA MET A 1 47.21 37.56 -10.19
C MET A 1 46.75 36.21 -9.62
N MET A 2 45.85 36.23 -8.63
CA MET A 2 45.34 35.02 -7.94
C MET A 2 44.05 34.57 -8.63
N ILE A 3 43.99 33.31 -9.08
CA ILE A 3 42.75 32.70 -9.59
C ILE A 3 42.33 31.67 -8.54
N THR A 4 41.24 31.97 -7.83
CA THR A 4 40.57 31.09 -6.87
C THR A 4 39.67 30.11 -7.61
N LEU A 5 39.95 28.81 -7.47
CA LEU A 5 39.15 27.72 -8.03
C LEU A 5 38.04 27.36 -7.02
N ALA A 6 36.79 27.68 -7.33
CA ALA A 6 35.63 27.29 -6.53
C ALA A 6 35.18 25.88 -6.94
N ALA A 7 35.37 24.89 -6.07
CA ALA A 7 34.83 23.55 -6.24
C ALA A 7 33.36 23.52 -5.80
N ILE A 8 32.45 23.30 -6.75
CA ILE A 8 31.02 23.10 -6.46
C ILE A 8 30.84 21.63 -6.06
N LEU A 9 30.65 21.35 -4.77
CA LEU A 9 30.15 20.05 -4.32
C LEU A 9 28.66 19.93 -4.68
N ALA A 10 28.36 19.13 -5.70
CA ALA A 10 27.01 18.66 -5.94
C ALA A 10 26.66 17.60 -4.87
N LEU A 11 25.83 18.00 -3.88
CA LEU A 11 25.16 17.05 -3.01
C LEU A 11 24.17 16.22 -3.85
N HIS A 12 24.59 15.01 -4.21
CA HIS A 12 23.68 14.03 -4.77
C HIS A 12 22.90 13.43 -3.61
N THR A 13 21.74 14.01 -3.29
CA THR A 13 20.76 13.36 -2.42
C THR A 13 20.31 12.09 -3.12
N GLY A 14 20.87 10.95 -2.70
CA GLY A 14 20.44 9.62 -3.14
C GLY A 14 18.99 9.40 -2.73
N LEU A 15 18.07 9.68 -3.66
CA LEU A 15 16.75 9.07 -3.62
C LEU A 15 17.01 7.57 -3.74
N ALA A 16 16.64 6.81 -2.72
CA ALA A 16 16.55 5.36 -2.83
C ALA A 16 15.59 5.09 -4.00
N GLN A 17 16.15 4.81 -5.16
CA GLN A 17 15.41 4.43 -6.35
C GLN A 17 14.83 3.07 -6.02
N ALA A 18 13.58 3.02 -5.57
CA ALA A 18 12.85 1.77 -5.43
C ALA A 18 12.92 1.06 -6.79
N ASP A 19 13.31 -0.21 -6.81
CA ASP A 19 13.65 -1.05 -7.96
C ASP A 19 12.49 -1.20 -8.99
N GLY A 20 12.07 -0.11 -9.64
CA GLY A 20 10.95 -0.05 -10.57
C GLY A 20 9.55 -0.11 -9.94
N TRP A 21 9.43 -0.38 -8.64
CA TRP A 21 8.14 -0.53 -7.97
C TRP A 21 7.40 0.80 -7.78
N VAL A 22 6.14 0.84 -8.23
CA VAL A 22 5.26 2.02 -8.12
C VAL A 22 3.89 1.63 -7.55
N TRP A 23 3.13 2.64 -7.11
CA TRP A 23 1.70 2.49 -6.87
C TRP A 23 0.90 3.02 -8.06
N SER A 24 0.16 2.13 -8.73
CA SER A 24 -0.75 2.42 -9.83
C SER A 24 -2.19 2.41 -9.35
N LEU A 25 -3.00 3.37 -9.82
CA LEU A 25 -4.43 3.46 -9.51
C LEU A 25 -5.21 3.14 -10.77
N TYR A 26 -6.07 2.13 -10.69
CA TYR A 26 -6.98 1.70 -11.74
C TYR A 26 -8.40 1.98 -11.25
N GLU A 27 -9.14 2.83 -11.97
CA GLU A 27 -10.49 3.23 -11.64
C GLU A 27 -11.45 2.67 -12.69
N ASP A 28 -12.41 1.86 -12.26
CA ASP A 28 -13.53 1.44 -13.08
C ASP A 28 -14.87 1.54 -12.31
N THR A 29 -15.97 1.25 -13.00
CA THR A 29 -17.34 1.42 -12.44
C THR A 29 -17.77 0.32 -11.47
N ARG A 30 -17.05 -0.80 -11.44
CA ARG A 30 -17.32 -1.98 -10.61
C ARG A 30 -16.28 -2.16 -9.51
N GLU A 31 -15.04 -1.80 -9.80
CA GLU A 31 -13.89 -1.97 -8.93
C GLU A 31 -12.93 -0.80 -9.09
N THR A 32 -12.25 -0.45 -8.00
CA THR A 32 -11.12 0.44 -8.00
C THR A 32 -9.97 -0.28 -7.32
N VAL A 33 -8.78 -0.23 -7.92
CA VAL A 33 -7.61 -0.99 -7.45
C VAL A 33 -6.39 -0.07 -7.36
N LEU A 34 -5.72 -0.10 -6.21
CA LEU A 34 -4.33 0.33 -6.07
C LEU A 34 -3.41 -0.89 -6.10
N ALA A 35 -2.50 -0.92 -7.06
CA ALA A 35 -1.56 -2.02 -7.25
C ALA A 35 -0.13 -1.57 -6.96
N ARG A 36 0.61 -2.35 -6.18
CA ARG A 36 2.06 -2.22 -5.98
C ARG A 36 2.78 -3.14 -6.96
N GLU A 37 3.24 -2.56 -8.06
CA GLU A 37 3.69 -3.30 -9.23
C GLU A 37 4.92 -2.69 -9.88
N ILE A 38 5.51 -3.43 -10.82
CA ILE A 38 6.44 -2.87 -11.81
C ILE A 38 5.68 -2.71 -13.13
N PRO A 39 5.56 -1.49 -13.68
CA PRO A 39 4.85 -1.26 -14.94
C PRO A 39 5.40 -2.11 -16.08
N ASP A 40 4.53 -2.51 -17.01
CA ASP A 40 4.85 -3.31 -18.19
C ASP A 40 5.44 -4.71 -17.89
N THR A 41 5.18 -5.24 -16.69
CA THR A 41 5.55 -6.60 -16.26
C THR A 41 4.38 -7.29 -15.54
N ASP A 42 4.54 -8.58 -15.27
CA ASP A 42 3.62 -9.38 -14.44
C ASP A 42 3.92 -9.30 -12.94
N ARG A 43 4.82 -8.40 -12.52
CA ARG A 43 5.29 -8.33 -11.13
C ARG A 43 4.38 -7.47 -10.27
N LEU A 44 3.73 -8.12 -9.30
CA LEU A 44 2.80 -7.53 -8.34
C LEU A 44 3.07 -8.06 -6.93
N THR A 45 3.08 -7.20 -5.91
CA THR A 45 3.25 -7.65 -4.51
C THR A 45 1.99 -7.45 -3.68
N THR A 46 1.25 -6.37 -3.92
CA THR A 46 0.13 -5.98 -3.05
C THR A 46 -0.93 -5.25 -3.84
N THR A 47 -2.20 -5.55 -3.57
CA THR A 47 -3.33 -4.76 -4.07
C THR A 47 -4.21 -4.28 -2.92
N LEU A 48 -4.81 -3.11 -3.12
CA LEU A 48 -5.95 -2.64 -2.34
C LEU A 48 -7.09 -2.49 -3.34
N ALA A 49 -8.19 -3.20 -3.13
CA ALA A 49 -9.33 -3.22 -4.03
C ALA A 49 -10.63 -2.88 -3.28
N CYS A 50 -11.56 -2.21 -3.95
CA CYS A 50 -12.90 -1.99 -3.43
C CYS A 50 -13.91 -1.82 -4.57
N ALA A 51 -15.16 -2.18 -4.32
CA ALA A 51 -16.25 -1.63 -5.12
C ALA A 51 -16.52 -0.18 -4.66
N PRO A 52 -16.78 0.77 -5.58
CA PRO A 52 -17.12 2.15 -5.22
C PRO A 52 -18.28 2.21 -4.22
N GLY A 53 -18.14 3.00 -3.14
CA GLY A 53 -19.14 3.16 -2.08
C GLY A 53 -19.40 1.92 -1.22
N SER A 54 -18.58 0.87 -1.31
CA SER A 54 -18.78 -0.36 -0.54
C SER A 54 -18.44 -0.23 0.95
N GLY A 55 -17.69 0.81 1.33
CA GLY A 55 -17.17 1.01 2.67
C GLY A 55 -16.13 -0.05 3.10
N ARG A 56 -15.62 -0.84 2.15
CA ARG A 56 -14.71 -1.97 2.40
C ARG A 56 -13.52 -1.94 1.45
N VAL A 57 -12.35 -2.26 1.96
CA VAL A 57 -11.10 -2.41 1.21
C VAL A 57 -10.59 -3.83 1.40
N VAL A 58 -10.37 -4.54 0.30
CA VAL A 58 -9.70 -5.85 0.28
C VAL A 58 -8.22 -5.60 0.03
N VAL A 59 -7.37 -6.02 0.97
CA VAL A 59 -5.91 -5.95 0.86
C VAL A 59 -5.39 -7.34 0.56
N SER A 60 -4.75 -7.54 -0.59
CA SER A 60 -4.21 -8.85 -1.01
C SER A 60 -2.69 -8.81 -1.10
N PHE A 61 -2.03 -9.89 -0.66
CA PHE A 61 -0.57 -10.02 -0.69
C PHE A 61 -0.15 -11.21 -1.56
N TYR A 62 0.64 -10.94 -2.60
CA TYR A 62 1.05 -11.92 -3.61
C TYR A 62 2.47 -12.46 -3.37
N ASP A 63 3.28 -11.74 -2.61
CA ASP A 63 4.67 -12.08 -2.28
C ASP A 63 4.80 -12.85 -0.95
N LEU A 64 3.68 -13.39 -0.46
CA LEU A 64 3.58 -14.08 0.82
C LEU A 64 2.88 -15.42 0.66
N PRO A 65 3.28 -16.44 1.44
CA PRO A 65 2.58 -17.72 1.42
C PRO A 65 1.14 -17.55 1.91
N ALA A 66 0.21 -18.30 1.30
CA ALA A 66 -1.20 -18.30 1.68
C ALA A 66 -1.39 -18.75 3.14
N ARG A 67 -2.26 -18.05 3.88
CA ARG A 67 -2.53 -18.30 5.31
C ARG A 67 -3.99 -18.00 5.63
N ALA A 68 -4.57 -18.80 6.53
CA ALA A 68 -5.88 -18.55 7.12
C ALA A 68 -5.72 -18.11 8.58
N GLY A 69 -6.76 -17.47 9.14
CA GLY A 69 -6.78 -17.04 10.54
C GLY A 69 -7.09 -15.56 10.69
N PHE A 70 -6.38 -14.88 11.60
CA PHE A 70 -6.56 -13.46 11.87
C PHE A 70 -5.24 -12.70 11.74
N ALA A 71 -5.30 -11.49 11.20
CA ALA A 71 -4.19 -10.54 11.18
C ALA A 71 -4.54 -9.32 12.02
N ASN A 72 -3.55 -8.79 12.73
CA ASN A 72 -3.64 -7.48 13.34
C ASN A 72 -3.16 -6.44 12.34
N PHE A 73 -3.84 -5.31 12.25
CA PHE A 73 -3.41 -4.18 11.43
C PHE A 73 -3.33 -2.92 12.28
N ARG A 74 -2.39 -2.03 11.95
CA ARG A 74 -2.10 -0.84 12.74
C ARG A 74 -1.62 0.31 11.87
N SER A 75 -2.10 1.51 12.17
CA SER A 75 -1.57 2.75 11.60
C SER A 75 -1.66 3.87 12.64
N GLY A 76 -0.54 4.52 12.92
CA GLY A 76 -0.41 5.42 14.08
C GLY A 76 -0.78 4.69 15.37
N ASP A 77 -1.66 5.32 16.16
CA ASP A 77 -2.14 4.80 17.44
C ASP A 77 -3.40 3.93 17.33
N ALA A 78 -3.92 3.73 16.12
CA ALA A 78 -5.10 2.91 15.89
C ALA A 78 -4.71 1.52 15.38
N SER A 79 -5.34 0.50 15.95
CA SER A 79 -5.17 -0.90 15.54
C SER A 79 -6.50 -1.64 15.51
N GLY A 80 -6.55 -2.72 14.75
CA GLY A 80 -7.69 -3.64 14.71
C GLY A 80 -7.25 -5.03 14.30
N THR A 81 -8.23 -5.94 14.23
CA THR A 81 -8.02 -7.31 13.77
C THR A 81 -8.96 -7.60 12.61
N ALA A 82 -8.46 -8.29 11.58
CA ALA A 82 -9.24 -8.69 10.42
C ALA A 82 -9.08 -10.20 10.18
N GLN A 83 -10.15 -10.85 9.75
CA GLN A 83 -10.08 -12.23 9.31
C GLN A 83 -9.34 -12.30 7.98
N MET A 84 -8.42 -13.26 7.89
CA MET A 84 -7.69 -13.57 6.67
C MET A 84 -8.48 -14.58 5.85
N ALA A 85 -8.64 -14.31 4.56
CA ALA A 85 -9.03 -15.31 3.60
C ALA A 85 -7.76 -15.91 3.00
N ALA A 86 -7.52 -17.20 3.25
CA ALA A 86 -6.55 -17.95 2.47
C ALA A 86 -7.14 -18.09 1.07
N GLY A 87 -6.47 -17.54 0.05
CA GLY A 87 -6.85 -17.80 -1.33
C GLY A 87 -6.87 -19.30 -1.63
N GLU A 88 -7.68 -19.72 -2.60
CA GLU A 88 -7.64 -21.10 -3.10
C GLU A 88 -6.52 -21.26 -4.14
N GLY A 89 -5.71 -22.31 -4.02
CA GLY A 89 -4.64 -22.58 -4.99
C GLY A 89 -3.56 -21.48 -5.02
N SER A 90 -3.47 -20.77 -6.14
CA SER A 90 -2.51 -19.68 -6.37
C SER A 90 -3.03 -18.30 -5.91
N ASP A 91 -4.23 -18.22 -5.36
CA ASP A 91 -4.80 -16.95 -4.93
C ASP A 91 -4.03 -16.38 -3.73
N PRO A 92 -3.79 -15.05 -3.71
CA PRO A 92 -3.13 -14.39 -2.59
C PRO A 92 -4.00 -14.52 -1.33
N PHE A 93 -3.37 -14.55 -0.15
CA PHE A 93 -4.17 -14.30 1.05
C PHE A 93 -4.57 -12.83 1.11
N SER A 94 -5.75 -12.57 1.66
CA SER A 94 -6.32 -11.22 1.72
C SER A 94 -6.98 -10.90 3.06
N LEU A 95 -7.13 -9.60 3.31
CA LEU A 95 -7.78 -9.02 4.48
C LEU A 95 -8.89 -8.08 4.01
N THR A 96 -10.05 -8.09 4.65
CA THR A 96 -11.07 -7.05 4.42
C THR A 96 -11.09 -6.05 5.56
N LEU A 97 -10.87 -4.77 5.25
CA LEU A 97 -10.82 -3.66 6.19
C LEU A 97 -11.98 -2.69 5.92
N ARG A 98 -12.57 -2.10 6.96
CA ARG A 98 -13.60 -1.06 6.79
C ARG A 98 -12.97 0.32 6.62
N THR A 99 -13.50 1.12 5.70
CA THR A 99 -13.00 2.47 5.42
C THR A 99 -13.23 3.44 6.57
N ASP A 100 -14.23 3.20 7.42
CA ASP A 100 -14.53 4.01 8.61
C ASP A 100 -13.68 3.67 9.84
N HIS A 101 -12.79 2.67 9.74
CA HIS A 101 -11.90 2.31 10.84
C HIS A 101 -10.82 3.39 11.05
N PRO A 102 -10.52 3.82 12.29
CA PRO A 102 -9.52 4.87 12.55
C PRO A 102 -8.12 4.58 11.99
N ALA A 103 -7.71 3.32 11.96
CA ALA A 103 -6.44 2.92 11.33
C ALA A 103 -6.43 3.14 9.82
N ILE A 104 -7.57 3.07 9.11
CA ILE A 104 -7.65 3.40 7.69
C ILE A 104 -7.56 4.92 7.47
N ALA A 105 -8.16 5.73 8.33
CA ALA A 105 -7.98 7.18 8.30
C ALA A 105 -6.49 7.56 8.51
N ASN A 106 -5.83 6.99 9.51
CA ASN A 106 -4.40 7.20 9.77
C ASN A 106 -3.53 6.72 8.60
N PHE A 107 -3.86 5.56 8.03
CA PHE A 107 -3.14 5.02 6.87
C PHE A 107 -3.28 5.95 5.66
N THR A 108 -4.47 6.47 5.39
CA THR A 108 -4.72 7.42 4.30
C THR A 108 -3.93 8.71 4.46
N ALA A 109 -3.82 9.20 5.70
CA ALA A 109 -3.07 10.41 6.03
C ALA A 109 -1.55 10.22 5.93
N THR A 110 -1.03 9.07 6.38
CA THR A 110 0.41 8.83 6.57
C THR A 110 1.05 8.00 5.46
N GLY A 111 0.25 7.19 4.76
CA GLY A 111 0.71 6.21 3.79
C GLY A 111 1.29 4.93 4.39
N SER A 112 1.20 4.71 5.70
CA SER A 112 1.77 3.54 6.37
C SER A 112 0.72 2.69 7.08
N LEU A 113 0.66 1.41 6.74
CA LEU A 113 -0.17 0.40 7.41
C LEU A 113 0.68 -0.83 7.70
N GLU A 114 0.82 -1.15 8.98
CA GLU A 114 1.44 -2.40 9.42
C GLU A 114 0.36 -3.48 9.49
N VAL A 115 0.73 -4.69 9.07
CA VAL A 115 -0.06 -5.91 9.12
C VAL A 115 0.80 -7.00 9.73
N VAL A 116 0.31 -7.61 10.81
CA VAL A 116 0.97 -8.71 11.51
C VAL A 116 0.09 -9.95 11.43
N ALA A 117 0.60 -11.01 10.81
CA ALA A 117 -0.06 -12.28 10.60
C ALA A 117 0.83 -13.43 11.09
N GLY A 118 0.56 -13.92 12.31
CA GLY A 118 1.42 -14.91 12.96
C GLY A 118 2.82 -14.34 13.23
N ASP A 119 3.83 -14.93 12.60
CA ASP A 119 5.24 -14.53 12.69
C ASP A 119 5.65 -13.50 11.63
N GLN A 120 4.76 -13.17 10.69
CA GLN A 120 5.04 -12.26 9.59
C GLN A 120 4.57 -10.86 9.90
N THR A 121 5.45 -9.89 9.70
CA THR A 121 5.11 -8.46 9.71
C THR A 121 5.32 -7.88 8.33
N ARG A 122 4.31 -7.14 7.84
CA ARG A 122 4.34 -6.44 6.55
C ARG A 122 3.91 -5.01 6.75
N THR A 123 4.66 -4.09 6.14
CA THR A 123 4.31 -2.67 6.14
C THR A 123 4.00 -2.23 4.72
N ILE A 124 2.75 -1.89 4.48
CA ILE A 124 2.32 -1.25 3.24
C ILE A 124 2.70 0.22 3.34
N THR A 125 3.55 0.67 2.42
CA THR A 125 4.08 2.04 2.42
C THR A 125 3.81 2.75 1.10
N PHE A 126 3.23 3.94 1.18
CA PHE A 126 3.07 4.89 0.08
C PHE A 126 4.06 6.03 0.27
N SER A 127 4.93 6.25 -0.72
CA SER A 127 5.78 7.44 -0.75
C SER A 127 4.93 8.69 -1.00
N ARG A 128 5.46 9.88 -0.64
CA ARG A 128 4.75 11.16 -0.80
C ARG A 128 4.10 11.36 -2.18
N PRO A 129 4.75 11.03 -3.31
CA PRO A 129 4.14 11.17 -4.64
C PRO A 129 2.87 10.33 -4.85
N HIS A 130 2.70 9.24 -4.09
CA HIS A 130 1.57 8.32 -4.25
C HIS A 130 0.46 8.53 -3.21
N LEU A 131 0.65 9.42 -2.22
CA LEU A 131 -0.38 9.68 -1.19
C LEU A 131 -1.68 10.25 -1.77
N ALA A 132 -1.61 11.00 -2.87
CA ALA A 132 -2.81 11.50 -3.55
C ALA A 132 -3.65 10.36 -4.15
N LYS A 133 -2.98 9.32 -4.69
CA LYS A 133 -3.66 8.12 -5.20
C LYS A 133 -4.33 7.33 -4.09
N LEU A 134 -3.66 7.20 -2.93
CA LEU A 134 -4.24 6.56 -1.75
C LEU A 134 -5.50 7.29 -1.27
N ARG A 135 -5.44 8.62 -1.14
CA ARG A 135 -6.61 9.44 -0.78
C ARG A 135 -7.77 9.25 -1.75
N ARG A 136 -7.49 9.37 -3.05
CA ARG A 136 -8.48 9.18 -4.12
C ARG A 136 -9.15 7.82 -4.04
N PHE A 137 -8.37 6.75 -3.88
CA PHE A 137 -8.88 5.40 -3.68
C PHE A 137 -9.83 5.32 -2.49
N THR A 138 -9.43 5.83 -1.32
CA THR A 138 -10.27 5.76 -0.12
C THR A 138 -11.54 6.58 -0.21
N GLU A 139 -11.52 7.73 -0.89
CA GLU A 139 -12.72 8.52 -1.19
C GLU A 139 -13.71 7.70 -2.03
N ILE A 140 -13.24 7.05 -3.10
CA ILE A 140 -14.08 6.19 -3.94
C ILE A 140 -14.67 5.01 -3.15
N CYS A 141 -13.86 4.36 -2.31
CA CYS A 141 -14.33 3.22 -1.52
C CYS A 141 -15.35 3.61 -0.45
N ALA A 142 -15.22 4.82 0.13
CA ALA A 142 -16.12 5.31 1.16
C ALA A 142 -17.49 5.73 0.59
N GLY A 143 -17.52 6.28 -0.63
CA GLY A 143 -18.74 6.76 -1.29
C GLY A 143 -19.05 8.22 -1.03
#